data_AF-A0A1W1XFA7-F1
#
_entry.id   AF-A0A1W1XFA7-F1
#
_cell.length_a   1.000
_cell.length_b   1.000
_cell.length_c   1.000
_cell.angle_alpha   90.00
_cell.angle_beta   90.00
_cell.angle_gamma   90.00
#
_symmetry.space_group_name_H-M   'P 1'
#
loop_
_entity.id
_entity.type
_entity.pdbx_description
1 polymer ?
#
loop_
_entity_poly.entity_id
_entity_poly.type
_entity_poly.pdbx_seq_one_letter_code
_entity_poly.pdbx_strand_id
1 'polypeptide(L)'
;MKFAIFTDLHYDAIHDGDRRIREFIKSVKKEKVDFVIELGDLCYPTDGNKHIITQLKELGIPCFFNVGNHNSDGYPVDIVLKFLGMENSYLFICIWKCQIYRA
;
A
#
# COMPACT_ATOMS: atom_id res chain seq x y z
N MET A 1 12.62 7.66 -12.68
CA MET A 1 11.42 7.09 -12.05
C MET A 1 11.82 6.57 -10.69
N LYS A 2 11.10 6.92 -9.63
CA LYS A 2 11.37 6.45 -8.26
C LYS A 2 10.14 5.73 -7.74
N PHE A 3 10.32 4.59 -7.11
CA PHE A 3 9.25 3.87 -6.44
C PHE A 3 9.69 3.47 -5.04
N ALA A 4 8.72 3.34 -4.14
CA ALA A 4 8.95 2.82 -2.80
C ALA A 4 8.23 1.49 -2.64
N ILE A 5 8.86 0.57 -1.92
CA ILE A 5 8.29 -0.73 -1.58
C ILE A 5 8.34 -0.91 -0.07
N PHE A 6 7.29 -1.45 0.49
CA PHE A 6 7.28 -1.97 1.86
C PHE A 6 6.41 -3.23 1.94
N THR A 7 6.57 -3.98 3.02
CA THR A 7 5.90 -5.26 3.29
C THR A 7 5.90 -5.51 4.79
N ASP A 8 5.11 -6.46 5.25
CA ASP A 8 5.21 -7.01 6.61
C ASP A 8 5.12 -5.92 7.68
N LEU A 9 4.12 -5.03 7.53
CA LEU A 9 3.81 -4.08 8.58
C LEU A 9 3.32 -4.82 9.81
N HIS A 10 2.51 -5.87 9.62
CA HIS A 10 1.87 -6.67 10.65
C HIS A 10 1.22 -5.76 11.70
N TYR A 11 0.41 -4.80 11.24
CA TYR A 11 -0.06 -3.69 12.05
C TYR A 11 -0.75 -4.14 13.35
N ASP A 12 -1.54 -5.21 13.26
CA ASP A 12 -2.28 -5.77 14.39
C ASP A 12 -1.39 -6.53 15.40
N ALA A 13 -0.20 -6.98 14.97
CA ALA A 13 0.72 -7.76 15.81
C ALA A 13 1.87 -6.90 16.39
N ILE A 14 2.24 -5.80 15.72
CA ILE A 14 3.39 -4.98 16.08
C ILE A 14 2.94 -3.59 16.57
N HIS A 15 3.21 -3.30 17.84
CA HIS A 15 2.73 -2.13 18.57
C HIS A 15 3.18 -0.76 18.04
N ASP A 16 4.14 -0.68 17.12
CA ASP A 16 4.68 0.57 16.58
C ASP A 16 4.30 0.84 15.11
N GLY A 17 3.28 0.15 14.59
CA GLY A 17 2.78 0.28 13.22
C GLY A 17 2.53 1.73 12.80
N ASP A 18 1.88 2.53 13.65
CA ASP A 18 1.64 3.97 13.45
C ASP A 18 2.92 4.77 13.20
N ARG A 19 3.98 4.49 13.95
CA ARG A 19 5.27 5.18 13.78
C ARG A 19 5.89 4.77 12.45
N ARG A 20 5.89 3.47 12.14
CA ARG A 20 6.51 2.90 10.93
C ARG A 20 5.85 3.43 9.66
N ILE A 21 4.51 3.45 9.61
CA ILE A 21 3.78 3.96 8.44
C ILE A 21 3.99 5.46 8.25
N ARG A 22 4.03 6.26 9.33
CA ARG A 22 4.32 7.70 9.24
C ARG A 22 5.72 7.98 8.71
N GLU A 23 6.75 7.30 9.21
CA GLU A 23 8.12 7.52 8.74
C GLU A 23 8.31 7.06 7.29
N PHE A 24 7.63 5.98 6.88
CA PHE A 24 7.56 5.57 5.48
C PHE A 24 6.93 6.66 4.61
N ILE A 25 5.73 7.13 4.94
CA ILE A 25 5.03 8.21 4.23
C ILE A 25 5.89 9.48 4.14
N LYS A 26 6.56 9.86 5.23
CA LYS A 26 7.48 11.00 5.27
C LYS A 26 8.63 10.83 4.28
N SER A 27 9.18 9.62 4.19
CA SER A 27 10.26 9.29 3.25
C SER A 27 9.78 9.33 1.80
N VAL A 28 8.60 8.77 1.51
CA VAL A 28 7.92 8.83 0.20
C VAL A 28 7.76 10.28 -0.27
N LYS A 29 7.26 11.15 0.61
CA LYS A 29 7.08 12.59 0.34
C LYS A 29 8.41 13.30 0.10
N LYS A 30 9.39 13.06 0.98
CA LYS A 30 10.73 13.67 0.87
C LYS A 30 11.43 13.31 -0.44
N GLU A 31 11.35 12.04 -0.84
CA GLU A 31 12.05 11.52 -2.02
C GLU A 31 11.34 11.80 -3.33
N LYS A 32 10.11 12.34 -3.29
CA LYS A 32 9.25 12.59 -4.46
C LYS A 32 9.05 11.31 -5.28
N VAL A 33 8.66 10.25 -4.59
CA VAL A 33 8.39 8.93 -5.16
C VAL A 33 7.21 9.02 -6.14
N ASP A 34 7.32 8.34 -7.29
CA ASP A 34 6.30 8.33 -8.35
C ASP A 34 5.15 7.35 -8.04
N PHE A 35 5.40 6.25 -7.31
CA PHE A 35 4.38 5.29 -6.85
C PHE A 35 4.90 4.39 -5.71
N VAL A 36 3.97 3.76 -4.98
CA VAL A 36 4.24 2.83 -3.87
C VAL A 36 3.75 1.43 -4.19
N ILE A 37 4.47 0.41 -3.73
CA ILE A 37 4.02 -0.99 -3.73
C ILE A 37 4.07 -1.53 -2.29
N GLU A 38 2.95 -2.09 -1.84
CA GLU A 38 2.79 -2.86 -0.61
C GLU A 38 2.72 -4.34 -1.00
N LEU A 39 3.60 -5.19 -0.43
CA LEU A 39 3.77 -6.58 -0.90
C LEU A 39 3.03 -7.64 -0.08
N GLY A 40 2.30 -7.25 0.96
CA GLY A 40 1.47 -8.13 1.77
C GLY A 40 1.74 -7.99 3.27
N ASP A 41 0.88 -8.65 4.05
CA ASP A 41 0.94 -8.71 5.51
C ASP A 41 0.86 -7.32 6.17
N LEU A 42 -0.01 -6.48 5.59
CA LEU A 42 -0.25 -5.12 6.06
C LEU A 42 -0.99 -5.09 7.41
N CYS A 43 -2.24 -5.55 7.42
CA CYS A 43 -3.18 -5.50 8.54
C CYS A 43 -4.43 -6.35 8.25
N TYR A 44 -5.24 -6.60 9.29
CA TYR A 44 -6.57 -7.21 9.16
C TYR A 44 -7.58 -6.25 8.54
N PRO A 45 -8.56 -6.74 7.76
CA PRO A 45 -9.56 -5.92 7.06
C PRO A 45 -10.67 -5.41 7.99
N THR A 46 -10.32 -4.67 9.04
CA THR A 46 -11.24 -4.13 10.04
C THR A 46 -11.54 -2.65 9.78
N ASP A 47 -12.68 -2.15 10.28
CA ASP A 47 -12.99 -0.72 10.23
C ASP A 47 -11.92 0.14 10.92
N GLY A 48 -11.36 -0.38 12.02
CA GLY A 48 -10.27 0.26 12.74
C GLY A 48 -9.04 0.48 11.86
N ASN A 49 -8.69 -0.48 10.99
CA ASN A 49 -7.48 -0.43 10.16
C ASN A 49 -7.67 0.34 8.84
N LYS A 50 -8.89 0.77 8.49
CA LYS A 50 -9.14 1.56 7.26
C LYS A 50 -8.31 2.83 7.17
N HIS A 51 -7.91 3.40 8.31
CA HIS A 51 -7.07 4.59 8.35
C HIS A 51 -5.70 4.37 7.69
N ILE A 52 -5.12 3.16 7.75
CA ILE A 52 -3.82 2.84 7.14
C ILE A 52 -3.91 2.95 5.62
N ILE A 53 -4.95 2.31 5.04
CA ILE A 53 -5.22 2.36 3.60
C ILE A 53 -5.51 3.80 3.16
N THR A 54 -6.26 4.54 3.98
CA THR A 54 -6.59 5.94 3.72
C THR A 54 -5.33 6.81 3.68
N GLN A 55 -4.44 6.70 4.68
CA GLN A 55 -3.18 7.45 4.72
C GLN A 55 -2.29 7.19 3.49
N LEU A 56 -2.25 5.93 3.01
CA LEU A 56 -1.51 5.58 1.79
C LEU A 56 -2.16 6.19 0.54
N LYS A 57 -3.48 6.10 0.41
CA LYS A 57 -4.22 6.70 -0.72
C LYS A 57 -4.12 8.23 -0.74
N GLU A 58 -4.03 8.87 0.42
CA GLU A 58 -3.84 10.33 0.57
C GLU A 58 -2.44 10.82 0.14
N LEU A 59 -1.50 9.93 -0.21
CA LEU A 59 -0.23 10.33 -0.83
C LEU A 59 -0.42 11.02 -2.19
N GLY A 60 -1.57 10.81 -2.85
CA GLY A 60 -1.87 11.40 -4.16
C GLY A 60 -1.04 10.81 -5.32
N ILE A 61 -0.34 9.71 -5.07
CA ILE A 61 0.40 8.92 -6.06
C ILE A 61 -0.16 7.49 -6.08
N PRO A 62 0.01 6.73 -7.18
CA PRO A 62 -0.43 5.35 -7.25
C PRO A 62 0.14 4.51 -6.09
N CYS A 63 -0.73 3.77 -5.41
CA CYS A 63 -0.38 2.81 -4.37
C CYS A 63 -0.95 1.45 -4.76
N PHE A 64 -0.08 0.49 -4.98
CA PHE A 64 -0.42 -0.87 -5.35
C PHE A 64 -0.32 -1.76 -4.12
N PHE A 65 -1.36 -2.56 -3.87
CA PHE A 65 -1.43 -3.45 -2.72
C PHE A 65 -1.33 -4.90 -3.17
N ASN A 66 -0.93 -5.76 -2.25
CA ASN A 66 -0.91 -7.19 -2.45
C ASN A 66 -1.54 -7.89 -1.23
N VAL A 67 -1.99 -9.13 -1.42
CA VAL A 67 -2.56 -9.92 -0.33
C VAL A 67 -1.49 -10.86 0.21
N GLY A 68 -1.02 -10.61 1.43
CA GLY A 68 -0.21 -11.56 2.20
C GLY A 68 -1.10 -12.53 3.00
N ASN A 69 -0.51 -13.62 3.51
CA ASN A 69 -1.27 -14.63 4.23
C ASN A 69 -1.90 -14.07 5.51
N HIS A 70 -1.19 -13.19 6.24
CA HIS A 70 -1.66 -12.61 7.48
C HIS A 70 -2.74 -11.53 7.28
N ASN A 71 -2.97 -11.06 6.05
CA ASN A 71 -4.17 -10.25 5.78
C ASN A 71 -5.47 -11.08 5.90
N SER A 72 -5.37 -12.38 5.63
CA SER A 72 -6.51 -13.31 5.56
C SER A 72 -6.64 -14.23 6.78
N ASP A 73 -5.82 -14.03 7.82
CA ASP A 73 -5.94 -14.78 9.07
C ASP A 73 -7.32 -14.51 9.70
N GLY A 74 -8.24 -15.45 9.54
CA GLY A 74 -9.62 -15.32 10.00
C GLY A 74 -10.55 -14.51 9.10
N TYR A 75 -10.12 -14.14 7.88
CA TYR A 75 -10.94 -13.38 6.94
C TYR A 75 -10.93 -14.01 5.52
N PRO A 76 -12.11 -14.15 4.89
CA PRO A 76 -12.18 -14.54 3.48
C PRO A 76 -11.42 -13.57 2.56
N VAL A 77 -10.75 -14.11 1.52
CA VAL A 77 -9.91 -13.33 0.61
C VAL A 77 -10.68 -12.24 -0.13
N ASP A 78 -11.95 -12.46 -0.47
CA ASP A 78 -12.82 -11.46 -1.11
C ASP A 78 -13.07 -10.24 -0.21
N ILE A 79 -13.16 -10.44 1.11
CA ILE A 79 -13.26 -9.34 2.08
C ILE A 79 -11.96 -8.56 2.12
N VAL A 80 -10.80 -9.23 2.10
CA VAL A 80 -9.48 -8.58 2.07
C VAL A 80 -9.30 -7.77 0.79
N LEU A 81 -9.64 -8.34 -0.37
CA LEU A 81 -9.58 -7.65 -1.66
C LEU A 81 -10.46 -6.39 -1.65
N LYS A 82 -11.70 -6.51 -1.17
CA LYS A 82 -12.61 -5.37 -1.03
C LYS A 82 -12.06 -4.29 -0.09
N PHE A 83 -11.44 -4.68 1.02
CA PHE A 83 -10.82 -3.77 1.98
C PHE A 83 -9.63 -2.99 1.37
N LEU A 84 -8.76 -3.67 0.62
CA LEU A 84 -7.65 -3.03 -0.09
C LEU A 84 -8.13 -2.22 -1.32
N GLY A 85 -9.32 -2.50 -1.82
CA GLY A 85 -9.87 -1.91 -3.05
C GLY A 85 -9.31 -2.55 -4.31
N MET A 86 -9.07 -3.86 -4.26
CA MET A 86 -8.56 -4.68 -5.35
C MET A 86 -9.69 -5.53 -5.95
N GLU A 87 -9.73 -5.64 -7.27
CA GLU A 87 -10.67 -6.52 -7.97
C GLU A 87 -10.14 -7.95 -8.10
N ASN A 88 -8.81 -8.11 -8.19
CA ASN A 88 -8.13 -9.40 -8.37
C ASN A 88 -6.92 -9.49 -7.44
N SER A 89 -6.56 -10.70 -7.04
CA SER A 89 -5.37 -10.98 -6.21
C SER A 89 -4.05 -10.94 -6.99
N TYR A 90 -4.11 -10.76 -8.31
CA TYR A 90 -2.96 -10.58 -9.18
C TYR A 90 -3.07 -9.23 -9.90
N LEU A 91 -1.95 -8.52 -9.96
CA LEU A 91 -1.84 -7.25 -10.64
C LEU A 91 -0.66 -7.24 -11.60
N PHE A 92 -0.90 -6.72 -12.80
CA PHE A 92 0.12 -6.41 -13.79
C PHE A 92 0.17 -4.89 -14.02
N ILE A 93 1.35 -4.29 -13.87
CA ILE A 93 1.54 -2.84 -13.98
C ILE A 93 2.53 -2.55 -15.11
N CYS A 94 2.08 -1.84 -16.14
CA CYS A 94 2.96 -1.22 -17.13
C CYS A 94 3.09 0.27 -16.85
N ILE A 95 4.32 0.77 -16.70
CA ILE A 95 4.59 2.18 -16.43
C ILE A 95 5.31 2.80 -17.62
N TRP A 96 4.67 3.79 -18.22
CA TRP A 96 5.22 4.55 -19.34
C TRP A 96 5.36 6.01 -18.94
N LYS A 97 6.59 6.55 -18.94
CA LYS A 97 6.86 7.97 -18.69
C LYS A 97 7.15 8.64 -20.03
N CYS A 98 6.12 9.22 -20.67
CA CYS A 98 6.31 9.99 -21.89
C CYS A 98 6.75 11.42 -21.54
N GLN A 99 8.03 11.75 -21.76
CA GLN A 99 8.50 13.13 -21.68
C GLN A 99 8.25 13.79 -23.05
N ILE A 100 7.14 14.50 -23.19
CA ILE A 100 6.96 15.43 -24.31
C ILE A 100 7.77 16.69 -23.97
N TYR A 101 9.01 16.77 -24.46
CA TYR A 101 9.71 18.05 -24.53
C TYR A 101 9.03 18.87 -25.64
N ARG A 102 8.24 19.88 -25.26
CA ARG A 102 7.89 20.95 -26.19
C ARG A 102 9.13 21.84 -26.30
N ALA A 103 9.71 21.90 -27.49
CA ALA A 103 10.74 22.87 -27.86
C ALA A 103 10.18 24.30 -27.81
#